data_AF-A0A6J7AXV6-F1
#
_entry.id   AF-A0A6J7AXV6-F1
#
_cell.length_a   1.000
_cell.length_b   1.000
_cell.length_c   1.000
_cell.angle_alpha   90.00
_cell.angle_beta   90.00
_cell.angle_gamma   90.00
#
_symmetry.space_group_name_H-M   'P 1'
#
loop_
_entity.id
_entity.type
_entity.pdbx_description
1 polymer ?
#
loop_
_entity_poly.entity_id
_entity_poly.type
_entity_poly.pdbx_seq_one_letter_code
_entity_poly.pdbx_strand_id
1 'polypeptide(L)' 'MLEIAGLGIAFNAKPAVQAAADSSITSPYLDSVLYLMGITRKEIESVDLES' A
#
# COMPACT_ATOMS: atom_id res chain seq x y z
N MET A 1 3.35 0.33 -15.68
CA MET A 1 3.20 -0.49 -14.47
C MET A 1 2.23 0.17 -13.51
N LEU A 2 2.55 1.35 -12.94
CA LEU A 2 1.62 2.12 -12.10
C LEU A 2 0.39 2.60 -12.88
N GLU A 3 0.60 3.21 -14.06
CA GLU A 3 -0.49 3.71 -14.92
C GLU A 3 -1.40 2.63 -15.53
N ILE A 4 -1.00 1.35 -15.48
CA ILE A 4 -1.78 0.23 -16.03
C ILE A 4 -2.59 -0.44 -14.91
N ALA A 5 -2.18 -0.26 -13.64
CA ALA A 5 -2.89 -0.83 -12.51
C ALA A 5 -4.20 -0.07 -12.27
N GLY A 6 -5.24 -0.77 -11.78
CA GLY A 6 -6.47 -0.11 -11.31
C GLY A 6 -6.26 0.76 -10.07
N LEU A 7 -5.15 0.58 -9.36
CA LEU A 7 -4.65 1.45 -8.29
C LEU A 7 -3.12 1.33 -8.21
N GLY A 8 -2.41 2.33 -8.71
CA GLY A 8 -0.95 2.42 -8.64
C GLY A 8 -0.48 3.06 -7.34
N ILE A 9 0.31 2.33 -6.53
CA ILE A 9 0.85 2.83 -5.27
C ILE A 9 2.37 2.95 -5.34
N ALA A 10 2.89 4.16 -5.11
CA ALA A 10 4.33 4.44 -5.03
C ALA A 10 4.83 4.26 -3.57
N PHE A 11 5.56 3.17 -3.31
CA PHE A 11 6.17 2.91 -2.00
C PHE A 11 7.62 3.40 -1.95
N ASN A 12 7.93 4.33 -1.04
CA ASN A 12 9.26 4.91 -0.83
C ASN A 12 9.94 5.36 -2.15
N ALA A 13 9.14 5.87 -3.08
CA ALA A 13 9.61 6.14 -4.44
C ALA A 13 10.18 7.57 -4.57
N LYS A 14 10.96 7.81 -5.62
CA LYS A 14 11.46 9.15 -5.97
C LYS A 14 10.31 10.05 -6.45
N PRO A 15 10.44 11.40 -6.40
CA PRO A 15 9.35 12.33 -6.75
C PRO A 15 8.71 12.09 -8.11
N ALA A 16 9.52 11.75 -9.13
CA ALA A 16 9.02 11.44 -10.47
C ALA A 16 8.07 10.23 -10.50
N VAL A 17 8.27 9.24 -9.64
CA VAL A 17 7.44 8.03 -9.57
C VAL A 17 6.20 8.27 -8.70
N GLN A 18 6.32 9.08 -7.63
CA GLN A 18 5.18 9.49 -6.83
C GLN A 18 4.16 10.28 -7.66
N ALA A 19 4.63 11.17 -8.55
CA ALA A 19 3.77 11.97 -9.42
C ALA A 19 2.99 11.14 -10.46
N ALA A 20 3.44 9.91 -10.75
CA ALA A 20 2.80 9.00 -11.69
C ALA A 20 1.94 7.92 -11.00
N ALA A 21 1.77 7.99 -9.67
CA ALA A 21 0.98 7.05 -8.88
C ALA A 21 -0.30 7.70 -8.36
N ASP A 22 -1.35 6.90 -8.18
CA ASP A 22 -2.61 7.37 -7.57
C ASP A 22 -2.43 7.69 -6.08
N SER A 23 -1.54 6.94 -5.42
CA SER A 23 -1.21 7.15 -4.02
C SER A 23 0.27 6.85 -3.75
N SER A 24 0.81 7.42 -2.69
CA SER A 24 2.21 7.22 -2.29
C SER A 24 2.36 7.01 -0.80
N ILE A 25 3.24 6.09 -0.39
CA ILE A 25 3.52 5.75 1.00
C ILE A 25 5.01 5.90 1.25
N THR A 26 5.38 6.67 2.28
CA THR A 26 6.78 6.90 2.71
C THR A 26 7.07 6.30 4.09
N SER A 27 6.09 5.61 4.68
CA SER A 27 6.28 4.78 5.87
C SER A 27 7.28 3.65 5.57
N PRO A 28 8.11 3.22 6.55
CA PRO A 28 9.08 2.15 6.33
C PRO A 28 8.47 0.74 6.21
N TYR A 29 7.14 0.62 6.22
CA TYR A 29 6.44 -0.67 6.25
C TYR A 29 5.42 -0.81 5.10
N LEU A 30 5.46 -1.96 4.43
CA LEU A 30 4.58 -2.27 3.29
C LEU A 30 3.16 -2.67 3.71
N ASP A 31 2.97 -3.10 4.95
CA ASP A 31 1.64 -3.40 5.53
C ASP A 31 0.69 -2.20 5.49
N SER A 32 1.25 -0.99 5.42
CA SER A 32 0.48 0.25 5.26
C SER A 32 -0.36 0.26 3.98
N VAL A 33 0.02 -0.51 2.95
CA VAL A 33 -0.77 -0.70 1.72
C VAL A 33 -2.12 -1.39 2.01
N LEU A 34 -2.16 -2.28 3.00
CA LEU A 34 -3.39 -3.00 3.37
C LEU A 34 -4.48 -2.03 3.84
N TYR A 35 -4.10 -0.96 4.55
CA TYR A 35 -5.03 0.09 4.95
C TYR A 35 -5.61 0.86 3.75
N LEU A 36 -4.84 1.05 2.67
CA LEU A 36 -5.33 1.68 1.44
C LEU A 36 -6.34 0.78 0.71
N MET A 37 -6.27 -0.54 0.93
CA MET A 37 -7.25 -1.50 0.42
C MET A 37 -8.45 -1.70 1.37
N GLY A 38 -8.53 -0.92 2.45
CA GLY A 38 -9.61 -0.99 3.43
C GLY A 38 -9.47 -2.11 4.47
N ILE A 39 -8.34 -2.81 4.50
CA ILE A 39 -8.08 -3.88 5.47
C ILE A 39 -7.56 -3.26 6.76
N THR A 40 -8.22 -3.53 7.86
CA THR A 40 -7.89 -2.99 9.18
C THR A 40 -6.88 -3.85 9.92
N ARG A 41 -6.23 -3.27 10.94
CA ARG A 41 -5.27 -3.99 11.79
C ARG A 41 -5.90 -5.21 12.47
N LYS A 42 -7.16 -5.09 12.89
CA LYS A 42 -7.92 -6.19 13.52
C LYS A 42 -8.09 -7.38 12.57
N GLU A 43 -8.38 -7.12 11.31
CA GLU A 43 -8.52 -8.19 10.29
C GLU A 43 -7.19 -8.88 10.04
N ILE A 44 -6.09 -8.11 9.97
CA ILE A 44 -4.73 -8.66 9.82
C ILE A 44 -4.39 -9.59 11.01
N GLU A 45 -4.62 -9.11 12.23
CA GLU A 45 -4.32 -9.88 13.45
C GLU A 45 -5.21 -11.13 13.58
N SER A 46 -6.46 -11.07 13.14
CA SER A 46 -7.34 -12.24 13.19
C SER A 46 -6.84 -13.40 12.34
N VAL A 47 -6.28 -13.13 11.15
CA VAL A 47 -5.74 -14.16 10.25
C VAL A 47 -4.42 -14.75 10.76
N ASP A 48 -3.56 -13.92 11.35
CA ASP A 48 -2.27 -14.34 11.89
C ASP A 48 -2.43 -15.30 13.09
N LEU A 49 -3.48 -15.11 13.90
CA LEU A 49 -3.83 -15.99 15.02
C LEU A 49 -4.45 -17.33 14.59
N GLU A 50 -4.91 -17.46 13.34
CA GLU A 50 -5.51 -18.68 12.77
C GLU A 50 -4.52 -19.56 11.98
N SER A 51 -3.24 -19.16 11.89
CA SER A 51 -2.19 -19.80 11.07
C SER A 51 -1.29 -20.80 11.81
#